data_AF-A0A7V9TYE0-F1
#
_entry.id   AF-A0A7V9TYE0-F1
#
_cell.length_a   1.000
_cell.length_b   1.000
_cell.length_c   1.000
_cell.angle_alpha   90.00
_cell.angle_beta   90.00
_cell.angle_gamma   90.00
#
_symmetry.space_group_name_H-M   'P 1'
#
loop_
_entity.id
_entity.type
_entity.pdbx_description
1 polymer ?
#
loop_
_entity_poly.entity_id
_entity_poly.type
_entity_poly.pdbx_seq_one_letter_code
_entity_poly.pdbx_strand_id
1 'polypeptide(L)'
;MTTSIKRLTLVQQNDTHSYMELHWEHFWRNGLSEYRRAGGYARAAAIVRQVKGETNGACLFVDCGDTIHGTGPAQWTKGAAIVPALNRMGVELMTPGNWEFGYGPEVLRERVAEMNFPIIACNVERAATGEKEFSPSEVREVGGVRVGFVGVTSPIVTCRASRDMRSSENGDGNRKTACAREEET
;
A
#
# COMPACT_ATOMS: atom_id res chain seq x y z
N MET A 1 21.89 -32.32 15.37
CA MET A 1 21.81 -30.87 15.05
C MET A 1 20.39 -30.44 15.36
N THR A 2 20.17 -29.75 16.47
CA THR A 2 18.87 -29.14 16.78
C THR A 2 18.69 -27.92 15.90
N THR A 3 17.71 -27.97 15.00
CA THR A 3 17.34 -26.83 14.15
C THR A 3 16.85 -25.72 15.08
N SER A 4 17.69 -24.71 15.33
CA SER A 4 17.28 -23.51 16.04
C SER A 4 16.09 -22.90 15.30
N ILE A 5 14.92 -22.84 15.94
CA ILE A 5 13.73 -22.21 15.38
C ILE A 5 14.06 -20.73 15.14
N LYS A 6 14.13 -20.32 13.87
CA LYS A 6 14.31 -18.92 13.49
C LYS A 6 12.95 -18.23 13.59
N ARG A 7 12.83 -17.24 14.47
CA ARG A 7 11.62 -16.42 14.63
C ARG A 7 11.78 -15.13 13.82
N LEU A 8 10.77 -14.82 13.01
CA LEU A 8 10.63 -13.58 12.27
C LEU A 8 9.32 -12.92 12.68
N THR A 9 9.32 -11.60 12.82
CA THR A 9 8.10 -10.81 13.04
C THR A 9 7.76 -10.01 11.80
N LEU A 10 6.50 -10.07 11.37
CA LEU A 10 5.98 -9.20 10.32
C LEU A 10 5.03 -8.20 10.98
N VAL A 11 5.31 -6.92 10.83
CA VAL A 11 4.39 -5.84 11.16
C VAL A 11 3.80 -5.34 9.85
N GLN A 12 2.48 -5.16 9.82
CA GLN A 12 1.76 -4.80 8.62
C GLN A 12 0.80 -3.64 8.93
N GLN A 13 0.70 -2.70 7.99
CA GLN A 13 -0.34 -1.67 7.94
C GLN A 13 -1.02 -1.68 6.57
N ASN A 14 -2.22 -1.14 6.49
CA ASN A 14 -3.02 -1.01 5.26
C ASN A 14 -4.09 0.06 5.48
N ASP A 15 -4.66 0.56 4.38
CA ASP A 15 -5.85 1.42 4.37
C ASP A 15 -5.73 2.59 5.33
N THR A 16 -4.50 3.09 5.49
CA THR A 16 -4.24 4.17 6.43
C THR A 16 -4.84 5.47 5.96
N HIS A 17 -5.14 5.56 4.66
CA HIS A 17 -5.86 6.66 4.05
C HIS A 17 -5.30 8.04 4.40
N SER A 18 -3.97 8.13 4.54
CA SER A 18 -3.25 9.35 4.91
C SER A 18 -3.64 9.95 6.26
N TYR A 19 -4.20 9.16 7.18
CA TYR A 19 -4.47 9.55 8.56
C TYR A 19 -3.18 9.55 9.39
N MET A 20 -2.38 10.59 9.21
CA MET A 20 -1.12 10.81 9.94
C MET A 20 -1.34 11.12 11.42
N GLU A 21 -2.49 11.74 11.73
CA GLU A 21 -2.84 12.24 13.05
C GLU A 21 -3.82 11.32 13.79
N LEU A 22 -3.97 11.58 15.08
CA LEU A 22 -4.98 10.89 15.88
C LEU A 22 -6.37 11.35 15.47
N HIS A 23 -7.27 10.39 15.27
CA HIS A 23 -8.65 10.65 14.88
C HIS A 23 -9.59 9.87 15.78
N TRP A 24 -10.84 10.32 15.86
CA TRP A 24 -11.87 9.66 16.65
C TRP A 24 -12.22 8.32 16.02
N GLU A 25 -12.06 7.27 16.80
CA GLU A 25 -12.39 5.92 16.41
C GLU A 25 -13.44 5.36 17.36
N HIS A 26 -14.34 4.54 16.80
CA HIS A 26 -15.37 3.85 17.55
C HIS A 26 -14.83 2.52 18.08
N PHE A 27 -15.05 2.29 19.37
CA PHE A 27 -14.71 1.06 20.04
C PHE A 27 -15.94 0.47 20.70
N TRP A 28 -16.06 -0.85 20.65
CA TRP A 28 -17.05 -1.59 21.38
C TRP A 28 -16.38 -2.31 22.55
N ARG A 29 -16.72 -1.94 23.79
CA ARG A 29 -16.11 -2.53 25.00
C ARG A 29 -17.14 -2.74 26.09
N ASN A 30 -17.16 -3.95 26.65
CA ASN A 30 -18.06 -4.34 27.75
C ASN A 30 -19.54 -4.02 27.47
N GLY A 31 -19.99 -4.16 26.22
CA GLY A 31 -21.36 -3.86 25.81
C GLY A 31 -21.70 -2.38 25.63
N LEU A 32 -20.71 -1.49 25.65
CA LEU A 32 -20.89 -0.04 25.48
C LEU A 32 -20.08 0.48 24.30
N SER A 33 -20.65 1.49 23.61
CA SER A 33 -19.95 2.30 22.62
C SER A 33 -19.02 3.30 23.30
N GLU A 34 -17.76 3.32 22.90
CA GLU A 34 -16.74 4.25 23.37
C GLU A 34 -16.10 4.93 22.14
N TYR A 35 -15.99 6.26 22.16
CA TYR A 35 -15.21 6.99 21.15
C TYR A 35 -13.92 7.50 21.79
N ARG A 36 -12.78 7.19 21.18
CA ARG A 36 -11.48 7.68 21.65
C ARG A 36 -10.56 7.94 20.47
N ARG A 37 -9.54 8.78 20.69
CA ARG A 37 -8.57 9.09 19.64
C ARG A 37 -7.58 7.94 19.42
N ALA A 38 -7.61 7.33 18.24
CA ALA A 38 -6.73 6.22 17.84
C ALA A 38 -5.98 6.54 16.53
N GLY A 39 -5.15 5.59 16.04
CA GLY A 39 -4.35 5.75 14.81
C GLY A 39 -3.06 6.59 14.93
N GLY A 40 -2.69 7.26 13.85
CA GLY A 40 -1.57 8.19 13.78
C GLY A 40 -0.20 7.54 13.51
N TYR A 41 0.49 8.05 12.49
CA TYR A 41 1.76 7.50 11.99
C TYR A 41 2.89 7.56 12.99
N ALA A 42 2.98 8.64 13.78
CA ALA A 42 4.02 8.78 14.80
C ALA A 42 3.96 7.66 15.85
N ARG A 43 2.74 7.26 16.25
CA ARG A 43 2.53 6.17 17.21
C ARG A 43 2.76 4.80 16.59
N ALA A 44 2.23 4.57 15.39
CA ALA A 44 2.49 3.35 14.64
C ALA A 44 4.01 3.12 14.47
N ALA A 45 4.75 4.15 14.05
CA ALA A 45 6.21 4.08 13.92
C ALA A 45 6.92 3.83 15.27
N ALA A 46 6.42 4.38 16.38
CA ALA A 46 6.98 4.11 17.70
C ALA A 46 6.81 2.64 18.10
N ILE A 47 5.62 2.07 17.86
CA ILE A 47 5.33 0.65 18.10
C ILE A 47 6.22 -0.22 17.21
N VAL A 48 6.34 0.09 15.92
CA VAL A 48 7.22 -0.66 14.99
C VAL A 48 8.67 -0.62 15.47
N ARG A 49 9.18 0.53 15.89
CA ARG A 49 10.55 0.64 16.45
C ARG A 49 10.72 -0.20 17.71
N GLN A 50 9.74 -0.22 18.60
CA GLN A 50 9.76 -1.05 19.80
C GLN A 50 9.82 -2.54 19.43
N VAL A 51 8.92 -3.01 18.55
CA VAL A 51 8.89 -4.40 18.08
C VAL A 51 10.19 -4.79 17.38
N LYS A 52 10.76 -3.89 16.56
CA LYS A 52 12.07 -4.10 15.93
C LYS A 52 13.18 -4.26 16.98
N GLY A 53 13.14 -3.51 18.08
CA GLY A 53 14.07 -3.66 19.21
C GLY A 53 13.90 -4.99 19.94
N GLU A 54 12.66 -5.37 20.30
CA GLU A 54 12.34 -6.62 21.00
C GLU A 54 12.69 -7.88 20.21
N THR A 55 12.71 -7.76 18.88
CA THR A 55 13.04 -8.85 17.95
C THR A 55 14.51 -8.83 17.52
N ASN A 56 15.33 -7.95 18.09
CA ASN A 56 16.74 -7.76 17.71
C ASN A 56 16.92 -7.57 16.19
N GLY A 57 16.01 -6.81 15.57
CA GLY A 57 15.98 -6.55 14.13
C GLY A 57 15.41 -7.68 13.27
N ALA A 58 15.00 -8.82 13.83
CA ALA A 58 14.29 -9.88 13.11
C ALA A 58 12.81 -9.52 12.87
N CYS A 59 12.58 -8.34 12.30
CA CYS A 59 11.26 -7.78 12.04
C CYS A 59 11.24 -6.97 10.75
N LEU A 60 10.22 -7.21 9.92
CA LEU A 60 9.92 -6.43 8.72
C LEU A 60 8.66 -5.61 8.92
N PHE A 61 8.65 -4.38 8.40
CA PHE A 61 7.46 -3.53 8.38
C PHE A 61 6.99 -3.26 6.96
N VAL A 62 5.76 -3.70 6.63
CA VAL A 62 5.20 -3.64 5.27
C VAL A 62 3.86 -2.91 5.23
N ASP A 63 3.53 -2.36 4.06
CA ASP A 63 2.28 -1.63 3.81
C ASP A 63 1.49 -2.30 2.66
N CYS A 64 0.20 -2.58 2.86
CA CYS A 64 -0.63 -3.26 1.87
C CYS A 64 -1.51 -2.31 1.03
N GLY A 65 -1.22 -1.01 1.04
CA GLY A 65 -1.84 -0.06 0.12
C GLY A 65 -2.93 0.80 0.75
N ASP A 66 -3.53 1.65 -0.10
CA ASP A 66 -4.54 2.66 0.24
C ASP A 66 -4.03 3.65 1.31
N THR A 67 -2.85 4.21 1.04
CA THR A 67 -2.03 4.93 2.02
C THR A 67 -1.85 6.41 1.68
N ILE A 68 -1.65 6.78 0.41
CA ILE A 68 -1.34 8.18 0.00
C ILE A 68 -2.56 9.00 -0.45
N HIS A 69 -3.78 8.56 -0.11
CA HIS A 69 -5.05 9.21 -0.45
C HIS A 69 -6.00 9.23 0.75
N GLY A 70 -6.88 10.23 0.87
CA GLY A 70 -8.03 10.20 1.80
C GLY A 70 -8.21 11.47 2.63
N THR A 71 -7.11 12.06 3.13
CA THR A 71 -7.16 13.30 3.91
C THR A 71 -6.93 14.55 3.05
N GLY A 72 -7.31 15.73 3.57
CA GLY A 72 -7.10 17.03 2.91
C GLY A 72 -5.66 17.27 2.44
N PRO A 73 -4.62 17.09 3.28
CA PRO A 73 -3.23 17.21 2.86
C PRO A 73 -2.85 16.28 1.71
N ALA A 74 -3.32 15.03 1.73
CA ALA A 74 -3.10 14.08 0.64
C ALA A 74 -3.78 14.56 -0.65
N GLN A 75 -5.04 15.01 -0.58
CA GLN A 75 -5.79 15.49 -1.74
C GLN A 75 -5.16 16.75 -2.36
N TRP A 76 -4.75 17.72 -1.56
CA TRP A 76 -4.18 18.98 -2.04
C TRP A 76 -2.77 18.83 -2.62
N THR A 77 -2.01 17.84 -2.15
CA THR A 77 -0.64 17.59 -2.60
C THR A 77 -0.52 16.36 -3.50
N LYS A 78 -1.64 15.74 -3.85
CA LYS A 78 -1.69 14.47 -4.59
C LYS A 78 -0.76 13.40 -3.98
N GLY A 79 -0.85 13.25 -2.66
CA GLY A 79 -0.09 12.29 -1.85
C GLY A 79 1.32 12.73 -1.44
N ALA A 80 1.88 13.80 -2.02
CA ALA A 80 3.28 14.20 -1.79
C ALA A 80 3.57 14.55 -0.32
N ALA A 81 2.59 15.11 0.41
CA ALA A 81 2.75 15.42 1.84
C ALA A 81 2.91 14.16 2.73
N ILE A 82 2.50 12.99 2.24
CA ILE A 82 2.44 11.75 3.03
C ILE A 82 3.74 10.97 2.91
N VAL A 83 4.40 11.01 1.75
CA VAL A 83 5.63 10.26 1.45
C VAL A 83 6.75 10.52 2.48
N PRO A 84 7.05 11.77 2.89
CA PRO A 84 8.08 12.02 3.90
C PRO A 84 7.80 11.39 5.27
N ALA A 85 6.53 11.15 5.61
CA ALA A 85 6.16 10.46 6.83
C ALA A 85 6.41 8.95 6.68
N LEU A 86 5.93 8.34 5.59
CA LEU A 86 6.14 6.91 5.30
C LEU A 86 7.63 6.53 5.29
N ASN A 87 8.45 7.35 4.63
CA ASN A 87 9.91 7.18 4.59
C ASN A 87 10.55 7.19 5.99
N ARG A 88 9.99 7.95 6.94
CA ARG A 88 10.46 8.03 8.34
C ARG A 88 9.85 6.96 9.25
N MET A 89 8.70 6.40 8.89
CA MET A 89 8.07 5.31 9.65
C MET A 89 8.89 4.02 9.56
N GLY A 90 9.71 3.88 8.52
CA GLY A 90 10.55 2.70 8.30
C GLY A 90 9.81 1.56 7.61
N VAL A 91 8.85 1.90 6.73
CA VAL A 91 8.23 0.96 5.79
C VAL A 91 9.32 0.42 4.86
N GLU A 92 9.30 -0.88 4.61
CA GLU A 92 10.34 -1.57 3.86
C GLU A 92 9.84 -2.08 2.50
N LEU A 93 8.54 -2.26 2.36
CA LEU A 93 7.92 -2.78 1.16
C LEU A 93 6.46 -2.34 1.16
N MET A 94 5.93 -1.99 0.01
CA MET A 94 4.51 -1.70 -0.13
C MET A 94 3.91 -2.36 -1.38
N THR A 95 2.65 -2.77 -1.29
CA THR A 95 1.82 -3.12 -2.45
C THR A 95 0.82 -1.99 -2.67
N PRO A 96 0.64 -1.47 -3.90
CA PRO A 96 -0.32 -0.41 -4.13
C PRO A 96 -1.74 -0.98 -4.07
N GLY A 97 -2.59 -0.32 -3.31
CA GLY A 97 -4.04 -0.52 -3.31
C GLY A 97 -4.68 0.23 -4.47
N ASN A 98 -6.02 0.31 -4.48
CA ASN A 98 -6.71 1.01 -5.56
C ASN A 98 -6.61 2.53 -5.48
N TRP A 99 -6.42 3.09 -4.29
CA TRP A 99 -6.34 4.53 -4.10
C TRP A 99 -4.97 5.11 -4.41
N GLU A 100 -3.91 4.31 -4.49
CA GLU A 100 -2.63 4.75 -5.07
C GLU A 100 -2.79 5.24 -6.52
N PHE A 101 -3.77 4.73 -7.26
CA PHE A 101 -4.08 5.14 -8.63
C PHE A 101 -5.06 6.32 -8.70
N GLY A 102 -5.55 6.83 -7.55
CA GLY A 102 -6.60 7.85 -7.48
C GLY A 102 -6.22 9.20 -8.09
N TYR A 103 -4.93 9.51 -8.21
CA TYR A 103 -4.44 10.74 -8.83
C TYR A 103 -3.88 10.53 -10.25
N GLY A 104 -4.03 9.33 -10.82
CA GLY A 104 -3.50 8.95 -12.11
C GLY A 104 -2.10 8.31 -12.06
N PRO A 105 -1.73 7.58 -13.12
CA PRO A 105 -0.50 6.76 -13.13
C PRO A 105 0.79 7.60 -13.15
N GLU A 106 0.78 8.81 -13.71
CA GLU A 106 1.94 9.72 -13.71
C GLU A 106 2.28 10.15 -12.29
N VAL A 107 1.27 10.62 -11.55
CA VAL A 107 1.42 11.02 -10.15
C VAL A 107 1.85 9.84 -9.30
N LEU A 108 1.28 8.65 -9.51
CA LEU A 108 1.71 7.45 -8.80
C LEU A 108 3.21 7.20 -9.01
N ARG A 109 3.72 7.25 -10.25
CA ARG A 109 5.15 7.07 -10.53
C ARG A 109 6.03 8.12 -9.85
N GLU A 110 5.60 9.38 -9.79
CA GLU A 110 6.30 10.42 -9.04
C GLU A 110 6.36 10.07 -7.55
N ARG A 111 5.23 9.70 -6.94
CA ARG A 111 5.18 9.32 -5.52
C ARG A 111 6.02 8.08 -5.23
N VAL A 112 6.00 7.08 -6.11
CA VAL A 112 6.87 5.90 -6.01
C VAL A 112 8.35 6.28 -6.08
N ALA A 113 8.73 7.23 -6.95
CA ALA A 113 10.11 7.70 -7.05
C ALA A 113 10.58 8.49 -5.80
N GLU A 114 9.65 9.04 -5.02
CA GLU A 114 9.93 9.73 -3.76
C GLU A 114 9.99 8.78 -2.54
N MET A 115 9.52 7.54 -2.68
CA MET A 115 9.54 6.53 -1.62
C MET A 115 10.91 5.84 -1.54
N ASN A 116 11.42 5.66 -0.32
CA ASN A 116 12.72 5.02 -0.07
C ASN A 116 12.63 3.49 0.02
N PHE A 117 11.51 2.91 -0.40
CA PHE A 117 11.23 1.48 -0.35
C PHE A 117 10.52 1.04 -1.63
N PRO A 118 10.71 -0.23 -2.05
CA PRO A 118 10.10 -0.73 -3.27
C PRO A 118 8.58 -0.88 -3.15
N ILE A 119 7.92 -0.65 -4.29
CA ILE A 119 6.52 -1.01 -4.54
C ILE A 119 6.48 -2.28 -5.38
N ILE A 120 5.68 -3.27 -4.98
CA ILE A 120 5.50 -4.52 -5.71
C ILE A 120 4.04 -4.82 -6.05
N ALA A 121 3.80 -5.30 -7.28
CA ALA A 121 2.53 -5.84 -7.73
C ALA A 121 2.71 -6.72 -8.97
N CYS A 122 2.24 -7.98 -8.92
CA CYS A 122 2.38 -8.92 -10.03
C CYS A 122 1.32 -8.74 -11.12
N ASN A 123 0.20 -8.10 -10.80
CA ASN A 123 -0.99 -8.00 -11.64
C ASN A 123 -1.31 -6.59 -12.14
N VAL A 124 -0.35 -5.67 -12.08
CA VAL A 124 -0.49 -4.30 -12.60
C VAL A 124 0.37 -4.13 -13.85
N GLU A 125 -0.27 -3.70 -14.94
CA GLU A 125 0.36 -3.51 -16.26
C GLU A 125 0.08 -2.12 -16.81
N ARG A 126 1.04 -1.57 -17.55
CA ARG A 126 0.89 -0.33 -18.31
C ARG A 126 -0.09 -0.56 -19.44
N ALA A 127 -1.21 0.17 -19.46
CA ALA A 127 -2.23 0.01 -20.51
C ALA A 127 -1.67 0.18 -21.94
N ALA A 128 -0.70 1.08 -22.11
CA ALA A 128 -0.09 1.38 -23.42
C ALA A 128 0.82 0.25 -23.96
N THR A 129 1.56 -0.43 -23.09
CA THR A 129 2.60 -1.41 -23.50
C THR A 129 2.27 -2.84 -23.12
N GLY A 130 1.39 -3.06 -22.14
CA GLY A 130 1.15 -4.37 -21.51
C GLY A 130 2.31 -4.84 -20.63
N GLU A 131 3.33 -4.01 -20.43
CA GLU A 131 4.45 -4.34 -19.55
C GLU A 131 4.06 -4.15 -18.08
N LYS A 132 4.73 -4.87 -17.18
CA LYS A 132 4.52 -4.73 -15.74
C LYS A 132 4.86 -3.31 -15.30
N GLU A 133 3.96 -2.69 -14.52
CA GLU A 133 4.20 -1.35 -13.95
C GLU A 133 5.19 -1.42 -12.78
N PHE A 134 5.12 -2.50 -11.99
CA PHE A 134 5.94 -2.71 -10.80
C PHE A 134 6.64 -4.07 -10.83
N SER A 135 7.68 -4.24 -10.00
CA SER A 135 8.24 -5.56 -9.75
C SER A 135 7.17 -6.50 -9.19
N PRO A 136 7.08 -7.76 -9.66
CA PRO A 136 6.02 -8.67 -9.23
C PRO A 136 6.22 -9.17 -7.79
N SER A 137 7.47 -9.23 -7.35
CA SER A 137 7.89 -9.79 -6.07
C SER A 137 9.20 -9.16 -5.59
N GLU A 138 9.51 -9.38 -4.31
CA GLU A 138 10.74 -8.96 -3.65
C GLU A 138 11.18 -10.06 -2.68
N VAL A 139 12.49 -10.26 -2.49
CA VAL A 139 13.02 -11.17 -1.47
C VAL A 139 13.82 -10.38 -0.45
N ARG A 140 13.54 -10.59 0.84
CA ARG A 140 14.27 -9.98 1.95
C ARG A 140 14.94 -11.03 2.83
N GLU A 141 16.16 -10.75 3.26
CA GLU A 141 16.84 -11.57 4.26
C GLU A 141 16.78 -10.87 5.62
N VAL A 142 16.25 -11.55 6.63
CA VAL A 142 16.00 -11.00 7.96
C VAL A 142 16.07 -12.12 8.99
N GLY A 143 16.79 -11.90 10.10
CA GLY A 143 16.97 -12.93 11.13
C GLY A 143 17.58 -14.24 10.59
N GLY A 144 18.36 -14.17 9.51
CA GLY A 144 18.93 -15.33 8.82
C GLY A 144 17.91 -16.20 8.07
N VAL A 145 16.73 -15.67 7.76
CA VAL A 145 15.68 -16.30 6.94
C VAL A 145 15.48 -15.46 5.68
N ARG A 146 15.30 -16.12 4.52
CA ARG A 146 14.87 -15.45 3.28
C ARG A 146 13.35 -15.49 3.18
N VAL A 147 12.75 -14.33 2.95
CA VAL A 147 11.31 -14.11 2.91
C VAL A 147 10.95 -13.57 1.53
N GLY A 148 10.13 -14.29 0.79
CA GLY A 148 9.59 -13.82 -0.50
C GLY A 148 8.27 -13.10 -0.30
N PHE A 149 8.12 -11.94 -0.93
CA PHE A 149 6.90 -11.15 -0.98
C PHE A 149 6.38 -11.12 -2.41
N VAL A 150 5.07 -11.29 -2.57
CA VAL A 150 4.37 -11.16 -3.85
C VAL A 150 3.25 -10.15 -3.66
N GLY A 151 3.27 -9.07 -4.44
CA GLY A 151 2.26 -8.02 -4.36
C GLY A 151 1.07 -8.34 -5.24
N VAL A 152 -0.15 -8.07 -4.77
CA VAL A 152 -1.38 -8.19 -5.55
C VAL A 152 -2.25 -6.97 -5.30
N THR A 153 -2.53 -6.22 -6.35
CA THR A 153 -3.42 -5.05 -6.31
C THR A 153 -4.85 -5.47 -6.63
N SER A 154 -5.84 -4.82 -6.03
CA SER A 154 -7.25 -5.11 -6.32
C SER A 154 -7.55 -4.98 -7.83
N PRO A 155 -8.23 -5.98 -8.46
CA PRO A 155 -8.59 -5.93 -9.88
C PRO A 155 -9.47 -4.75 -10.30
N ILE A 156 -10.07 -4.03 -9.34
CA ILE A 156 -10.87 -2.82 -9.61
C ILE A 156 -10.07 -1.72 -10.34
N VAL A 157 -8.75 -1.68 -10.13
CA VAL A 157 -7.85 -0.71 -10.76
C VAL A 157 -7.86 -0.86 -12.28
N THR A 158 -7.94 -2.10 -12.78
CA THR A 158 -8.00 -2.41 -14.22
C THR A 158 -9.21 -1.78 -14.91
N CYS A 159 -10.33 -1.61 -14.20
CA CYS A 159 -11.53 -0.98 -14.78
C CYS A 159 -11.56 0.56 -14.61
N ARG A 160 -10.77 1.15 -13.71
CA ARG A 160 -10.69 2.62 -13.54
C ARG A 160 -9.61 3.29 -14.39
N ALA A 161 -8.41 2.71 -14.50
CA ALA A 161 -7.33 3.26 -15.33
C ALA A 161 -7.69 3.34 -16.83
N SER A 162 -8.67 2.57 -17.28
CA SER A 162 -9.16 2.54 -18.66
C SER A 162 -10.30 3.52 -18.94
N ARG A 163 -10.92 4.14 -17.92
CA ARG A 163 -12.00 5.12 -18.13
C ARG A 163 -11.48 6.51 -18.48
N ASP A 164 -10.36 6.95 -17.90
CA ASP A 164 -9.78 8.27 -18.21
C ASP A 164 -8.99 8.32 -19.53
N MET A 165 -8.84 7.19 -20.24
CA MET A 165 -8.24 7.17 -21.58
C MET A 165 -9.25 7.10 -22.74
N ARG A 166 -10.57 7.13 -22.49
CA ARG A 166 -11.59 7.09 -23.56
C ARG A 166 -12.18 8.46 -23.91
N SER A 167 -11.33 9.46 -24.03
CA SER A 167 -11.64 10.70 -24.76
C SER A 167 -10.69 10.89 -25.94
N SER A 168 -10.53 9.85 -26.77
CA SER A 168 -10.10 9.99 -28.16
C SER A 168 -10.47 8.73 -28.94
N GLU A 169 -11.32 8.88 -29.95
CA GLU A 169 -11.77 7.85 -30.87
C GLU A 169 -10.62 7.26 -31.68
N ASN A 170 -10.54 5.93 -31.80
CA ASN A 170 -10.72 5.19 -33.06
C ASN A 170 -10.49 3.69 -32.87
N GLY A 171 -11.27 2.90 -33.59
CA GLY A 171 -11.40 1.46 -33.39
C GLY A 171 -10.17 0.66 -33.79
N ASP A 172 -9.88 -0.39 -33.02
CA ASP A 172 -9.75 -1.73 -33.56
C ASP A 172 -9.98 -2.76 -32.46
N GLY A 173 -10.48 -3.92 -32.86
CA GLY A 173 -10.96 -4.96 -31.97
C GLY A 173 -9.86 -5.67 -31.15
N ASN A 174 -10.30 -6.19 -30.01
CA ASN A 174 -9.73 -7.33 -29.31
C ASN A 174 -8.54 -7.09 -28.35
N ARG A 175 -8.88 -6.73 -27.10
CA ARG A 175 -8.27 -7.30 -25.87
C ARG A 175 -9.28 -7.19 -24.72
N LYS A 176 -9.85 -8.32 -24.32
CA LYS A 176 -10.59 -8.46 -23.06
C LYS A 176 -9.58 -8.46 -21.91
N THR A 177 -9.25 -7.29 -21.37
CA THR A 177 -8.76 -7.18 -19.99
C THR A 177 -9.96 -6.96 -19.08
N ALA A 178 -10.01 -7.75 -18.00
CA ALA A 178 -11.16 -7.94 -17.15
C ALA A 178 -11.68 -6.62 -16.54
N CYS A 179 -12.74 -6.07 -17.13
CA CYS A 179 -13.77 -5.39 -16.35
C CYS A 179 -14.89 -6.42 -16.15
N ALA A 180 -14.86 -7.11 -15.01
CA ALA A 180 -15.99 -7.91 -14.59
C ALA A 180 -17.13 -6.97 -14.22
N ARG A 181 -18.30 -7.24 -14.80
CA ARG A 181 -19.58 -6.59 -14.54
C ARG A 181 -20.00 -6.83 -13.09
N GLU A 182 -20.36 -5.78 -12.36
CA GLU A 182 -21.32 -5.78 -11.25
C GLU A 182 -22.04 -4.42 -11.34
N GLU A 183 -23.20 -4.38 -12.01
CA GLU A 183 -24.56 -4.51 -11.45
C GLU A 183 -25.06 -3.25 -10.73
N GLU A 184 -26.16 -2.72 -11.28
CA GLU A 184 -26.99 -1.63 -10.79
C GLU A 184 -27.45 -1.88 -9.34
N THR A 185 -27.41 -0.81 -8.55
CA THR A 185 -28.50 -0.45 -7.63
C THR A 185 -28.87 0.99 -7.87
#